data_AF-A0A0P4VG13-F1
#
_entry.id   AF-A0A0P4VG13-F1
#
_cell.length_a   1.000
_cell.length_b   1.000
_cell.length_c   1.000
_cell.angle_alpha   90.00
_cell.angle_beta   90.00
_cell.angle_gamma   90.00
#
_symmetry.space_group_name_H-M   'P 1'
#
loop_
_entity.id
_entity.type
_entity.pdbx_description
1 polymer ?
#
loop_
_entity_poly.entity_id
_entity_poly.type
_entity_poly.pdbx_seq_one_letter_code
_entity_poly.pdbx_strand_id
1 'polypeptide(L)'
;VVSAVPPVAPGWPPSYYNLSFVATVFGVPHCGAWAQLNHVYFQLANMFYFLSYIAPNGLHGLLYLRCTLLVGCAFTALWGATILCSFDALLWNACFVVINLVHICILFYRLRPVKFSKEVEEVYDAVFRPLKVTRSQFKKVLSCMKMIRQLKYQEVYAQEKVTKVDSLSLVLSGKLVVSQNGRALHIVFPHQFLDSPEWFGVSTDEYFQVSVTAMEESRVLLWHRDKLKLSIITDQFLQAVFDHILGRDVVKKLLQVSETMTTTNNLNGHLSSEFDGDAGDKQLLIVKKTGDGPGITALINRQLQEYEEREPLLNSGTLSSCVGIINSGFYRRQ
;
A
#
# COMPACT_ATOMS: atom_id res chain seq x y z
N VAL A 1 -95.81 -20.91 10.60
CA VAL A 1 -94.96 -22.01 11.10
C VAL A 1 -93.58 -21.40 11.37
N VAL A 2 -93.34 -20.81 12.55
CA VAL A 2 -92.70 -21.46 13.72
C VAL A 2 -91.36 -22.07 13.28
N SER A 3 -90.20 -21.46 13.50
CA SER A 3 -89.29 -21.57 14.68
C SER A 3 -87.87 -21.32 14.13
N ALA A 4 -86.80 -20.95 14.84
CA ALA A 4 -86.53 -20.57 16.20
C ALA A 4 -85.13 -19.91 16.21
N VAL A 5 -84.93 -18.97 17.12
CA VAL A 5 -83.67 -18.33 17.49
C VAL A 5 -82.76 -19.36 18.19
N PRO A 6 -81.44 -19.45 17.91
CA PRO A 6 -80.52 -20.19 18.76
C PRO A 6 -80.12 -19.35 20.00
N PRO A 7 -79.93 -19.99 21.17
CA PRO A 7 -79.87 -19.32 22.47
C PRO A 7 -78.50 -18.72 22.78
N VAL A 8 -78.56 -17.62 23.55
CA VAL A 8 -77.45 -17.02 24.28
C VAL A 8 -76.92 -18.01 25.32
N ALA A 9 -75.61 -18.26 25.35
CA ALA A 9 -74.96 -18.97 26.46
C ALA A 9 -74.68 -17.96 27.60
N PRO A 10 -75.10 -18.25 28.85
CA PRO A 10 -74.95 -17.35 29.99
C PRO A 10 -73.64 -17.62 30.74
N GLY A 11 -72.90 -16.57 31.09
CA GLY A 11 -71.84 -16.68 32.10
C GLY A 11 -70.60 -15.81 31.88
N TRP A 12 -70.75 -14.49 31.86
CA TRP A 12 -69.65 -13.58 32.23
C TRP A 12 -70.20 -12.50 33.17
N PRO A 13 -69.57 -12.24 34.33
CA PRO A 13 -70.04 -11.19 35.25
C PRO A 13 -69.76 -9.79 34.67
N PRO A 14 -70.57 -8.78 35.01
CA PRO A 14 -70.37 -7.42 34.53
C PRO A 14 -69.12 -6.86 35.20
N SER A 15 -68.04 -6.79 34.46
CA SER A 15 -66.77 -6.31 34.99
C SER A 15 -66.43 -5.00 34.29
N TYR A 16 -66.63 -3.92 35.04
CA TYR A 16 -66.31 -2.56 34.69
C TYR A 16 -64.80 -2.45 34.42
N TYR A 17 -64.40 -2.13 33.19
CA TYR A 17 -63.01 -1.84 32.87
C TYR A 17 -62.90 -0.50 32.17
N ASN A 18 -62.07 0.37 32.73
CA ASN A 18 -61.71 1.69 32.18
C ASN A 18 -61.27 1.55 30.72
N LEU A 19 -62.09 2.08 29.81
CA LEU A 19 -61.82 2.06 28.39
C LEU A 19 -60.67 3.04 28.10
N SER A 20 -59.51 2.53 27.67
CA SER A 20 -58.44 3.40 27.18
C SER A 20 -58.94 4.17 25.96
N PHE A 21 -58.85 5.50 25.99
CA PHE A 21 -59.32 6.43 24.95
C PHE A 21 -58.99 6.01 23.50
N VAL A 22 -57.82 5.39 23.30
CA VAL A 22 -57.35 4.88 22.00
C VAL A 22 -58.21 3.73 21.46
N ALA A 23 -58.65 2.81 22.32
CA ALA A 23 -59.48 1.67 21.93
C ALA A 23 -60.90 2.10 21.50
N THR A 24 -61.43 3.16 22.15
CA THR A 24 -62.76 3.72 21.87
C THR A 24 -62.79 4.50 20.56
N VAL A 25 -61.75 5.28 20.27
CA VAL A 25 -61.71 6.16 19.09
C VAL A 25 -61.34 5.41 17.81
N PHE A 26 -60.48 4.39 17.90
CA PHE A 26 -59.95 3.70 16.72
C PHE A 26 -60.47 2.27 16.53
N GLY A 27 -61.44 1.82 17.34
CA GLY A 27 -62.01 0.48 17.23
C GLY A 27 -60.98 -0.65 17.37
N VAL A 28 -59.89 -0.38 18.09
CA VAL A 28 -58.79 -1.34 18.25
C VAL A 28 -59.21 -2.38 19.28
N PRO A 29 -59.28 -3.68 18.92
CA PRO A 29 -59.63 -4.72 19.87
C PRO A 29 -58.65 -4.72 21.05
N HIS A 30 -59.18 -4.74 22.26
CA HIS A 30 -58.38 -4.74 23.48
C HIS A 30 -57.58 -6.04 23.59
N CYS A 31 -56.28 -5.94 23.89
CA CYS A 31 -55.43 -7.10 24.11
C CYS A 31 -55.78 -7.74 25.47
N GLY A 32 -56.64 -8.76 25.44
CA GLY A 32 -57.12 -9.44 26.66
C GLY A 32 -56.04 -10.24 27.39
N ALA A 33 -55.03 -10.73 26.66
CA ALA A 33 -53.86 -11.39 27.23
C ALA A 33 -52.70 -11.37 26.22
N TRP A 34 -51.48 -11.25 26.73
CA TRP A 34 -50.28 -11.41 25.92
C TRP A 34 -50.09 -12.88 25.53
N ALA A 35 -49.68 -13.13 24.29
CA ALA A 35 -49.25 -14.45 23.85
C ALA A 35 -48.02 -14.91 24.65
N GLN A 36 -47.83 -16.23 24.75
CA GLN A 36 -46.67 -16.80 25.43
C GLN A 36 -45.35 -16.33 24.80
N LEU A 37 -44.32 -16.20 25.64
CA LEU A 37 -42.99 -15.80 25.20
C LEU A 37 -42.44 -16.81 24.17
N ASN A 38 -41.97 -16.29 23.04
CA ASN A 38 -41.34 -17.10 22.01
C ASN A 38 -40.03 -17.73 22.51
N HIS A 39 -39.66 -18.85 21.88
CA HIS A 39 -38.45 -19.62 22.19
C HIS A 39 -37.16 -18.77 22.17
N VAL A 40 -36.13 -19.24 22.88
CA VAL A 40 -34.83 -18.55 23.03
C VAL A 40 -34.20 -18.17 21.66
N TYR A 41 -34.37 -19.00 20.63
CA TYR A 41 -33.89 -18.71 19.27
C TYR A 41 -34.48 -17.42 18.69
N PHE A 42 -35.76 -17.15 18.95
CA PHE A 42 -36.41 -15.93 18.51
C PHE A 42 -35.85 -14.71 19.25
N GLN A 43 -35.60 -14.83 20.55
CA GLN A 43 -35.02 -13.74 21.36
C GLN A 43 -33.58 -13.44 20.94
N LEU A 44 -32.77 -14.47 20.73
CA LEU A 44 -31.39 -14.34 20.23
C LEU A 44 -31.37 -13.70 18.84
N ALA A 45 -32.24 -14.11 17.93
CA ALA A 45 -32.35 -13.49 16.61
C ALA A 45 -32.60 -11.98 16.70
N ASN A 46 -33.58 -11.56 17.52
CA ASN A 46 -33.89 -10.14 17.73
C ASN A 46 -32.75 -9.38 18.40
N MET A 47 -32.01 -10.00 19.32
CA MET A 47 -30.81 -9.40 19.90
C MET A 47 -29.74 -9.13 18.83
N PHE A 48 -29.49 -10.07 17.92
CA PHE A 48 -28.55 -9.87 16.82
C PHE A 48 -29.04 -8.82 15.81
N TYR A 49 -30.34 -8.76 15.55
CA TYR A 49 -30.91 -7.67 14.74
C TYR A 49 -30.73 -6.31 15.39
N PHE A 50 -31.01 -6.19 16.69
CA PHE A 50 -30.72 -4.97 17.46
C PHE A 50 -29.24 -4.58 17.36
N LEU A 51 -28.35 -5.56 17.56
CA LEU A 51 -26.92 -5.36 17.48
C LEU A 51 -26.46 -4.90 16.09
N SER A 52 -27.14 -5.36 15.04
CA SER A 52 -26.88 -4.93 13.66
C SER A 52 -27.15 -3.44 13.45
N TYR A 53 -28.18 -2.88 14.10
CA TYR A 53 -28.51 -1.45 14.00
C TYR A 53 -27.53 -0.53 14.75
N ILE A 54 -26.65 -1.09 15.58
CA ILE A 54 -25.59 -0.35 16.30
C ILE A 54 -24.28 -0.31 15.48
N ALA A 55 -24.28 -0.82 14.25
CA ALA A 55 -23.06 -0.89 13.43
C ALA A 55 -22.41 0.50 13.22
N PRO A 56 -21.10 0.65 13.47
CA PRO A 56 -20.39 1.91 13.25
C PRO A 56 -20.23 2.23 11.76
N ASN A 57 -19.91 3.49 11.43
CA ASN A 57 -19.65 3.90 10.05
C ASN A 57 -18.29 3.39 9.56
N GLY A 58 -18.23 2.87 8.33
CA GLY A 58 -17.00 2.44 7.67
C GLY A 58 -17.02 0.99 7.19
N LEU A 59 -15.95 0.56 6.53
CA LEU A 59 -15.87 -0.76 5.89
C LEU A 59 -15.92 -1.92 6.92
N HIS A 60 -15.27 -1.74 8.08
CA HIS A 60 -15.31 -2.68 9.19
C HIS A 60 -16.69 -2.74 9.85
N GLY A 61 -17.37 -1.60 9.97
CA GLY A 61 -18.74 -1.54 10.49
C GLY A 61 -19.75 -2.17 9.56
N LEU A 62 -19.58 -2.02 8.24
CA LEU A 62 -20.39 -2.73 7.25
C LEU A 62 -20.19 -4.25 7.34
N LEU A 63 -18.98 -4.71 7.65
CA LEU A 63 -18.70 -6.14 7.86
C LEU A 63 -19.42 -6.64 9.11
N TYR A 64 -19.32 -5.90 10.21
CA TYR A 64 -20.03 -6.18 11.45
C TYR A 64 -21.55 -6.26 11.27
N LEU A 65 -22.13 -5.30 10.53
CA LEU A 65 -23.55 -5.29 10.17
C LEU A 65 -23.96 -6.60 9.47
N ARG A 66 -23.20 -7.00 8.44
CA ARG A 66 -23.53 -8.21 7.67
C ARG A 66 -23.35 -9.49 8.46
N CYS A 67 -22.34 -9.57 9.33
CA CYS A 67 -22.13 -10.72 10.21
C CYS A 67 -23.25 -10.87 11.24
N THR A 68 -23.65 -9.78 11.90
CA THR A 68 -24.73 -9.82 12.90
C THR A 68 -26.09 -10.14 12.26
N LEU A 69 -26.40 -9.59 11.08
CA LEU A 69 -27.59 -9.95 10.30
C LEU A 69 -27.59 -11.43 9.88
N LEU A 70 -26.45 -11.96 9.42
CA LEU A 70 -26.34 -13.37 9.05
C LEU A 70 -26.70 -14.28 10.24
N VAL A 71 -26.17 -13.99 11.42
CA VAL A 71 -26.43 -14.77 12.63
C VAL A 71 -27.89 -14.62 13.08
N GLY A 72 -28.46 -13.41 13.02
CA GLY A 72 -29.87 -13.17 13.32
C GLY A 72 -30.83 -13.93 12.39
N CYS A 73 -30.56 -13.91 11.08
CA CYS A 73 -31.35 -14.66 10.09
C CYS A 73 -31.19 -16.17 10.27
N ALA A 74 -30.00 -16.67 10.62
CA ALA A 74 -29.79 -18.09 10.89
C ALA A 74 -30.59 -18.57 12.11
N PHE A 75 -30.61 -17.80 13.21
CA PHE A 75 -31.44 -18.13 14.38
C PHE A 75 -32.94 -18.04 14.09
N THR A 76 -33.36 -17.08 13.26
CA THR A 76 -34.77 -16.97 12.82
C THR A 76 -35.18 -18.16 11.95
N ALA A 77 -34.31 -18.59 11.04
CA ALA A 77 -34.51 -19.80 10.22
C ALA A 77 -34.62 -21.06 11.08
N LEU A 78 -33.72 -21.23 12.07
CA LEU A 78 -33.75 -22.36 13.01
C LEU A 78 -35.04 -22.38 13.85
N TRP A 79 -35.51 -21.22 14.31
CA TRP A 79 -36.79 -21.10 15.00
C TRP A 79 -37.97 -21.48 14.11
N GLY A 80 -38.00 -20.99 12.86
CA GLY A 80 -39.03 -21.33 11.87
C GLY A 80 -39.06 -22.82 11.52
N ALA A 81 -37.91 -23.48 11.46
CA ALA A 81 -37.79 -24.90 11.16
C ALA A 81 -38.17 -25.81 12.33
N THR A 82 -37.71 -25.50 13.55
CA THR A 82 -37.79 -26.43 14.70
C THR A 82 -39.01 -26.21 15.59
N ILE A 83 -39.51 -24.97 15.70
CA ILE A 83 -40.62 -24.62 16.60
C ILE A 83 -41.91 -24.37 15.81
N LEU A 84 -41.83 -23.54 14.76
CA LEU A 84 -43.01 -23.16 13.97
C LEU A 84 -43.34 -24.17 12.86
N CYS A 85 -42.38 -25.03 12.47
CA CYS A 85 -42.46 -25.96 11.34
C CYS A 85 -43.01 -25.32 10.05
N SER A 86 -42.66 -24.05 9.81
CA SER A 86 -43.13 -23.29 8.65
C SER A 86 -42.04 -23.21 7.59
N PHE A 87 -42.30 -23.84 6.43
CA PHE A 87 -41.37 -23.84 5.30
C PHE A 87 -41.12 -22.44 4.75
N ASP A 88 -42.16 -21.60 4.69
CA ASP A 88 -42.05 -20.23 4.19
C ASP A 88 -41.10 -19.39 5.06
N ALA A 89 -41.27 -19.44 6.39
CA ALA A 89 -40.39 -18.75 7.33
C ALA A 89 -38.94 -19.24 7.24
N LEU A 90 -38.73 -20.54 7.08
CA LEU A 90 -37.40 -21.13 6.87
C LEU A 90 -36.77 -20.63 5.56
N LEU A 91 -37.52 -20.70 4.46
CA LEU A 91 -37.03 -20.35 3.11
C LEU A 91 -36.56 -18.90 3.03
N TRP A 92 -37.39 -17.95 3.48
CA TRP A 92 -37.05 -16.53 3.45
C TRP A 92 -35.81 -16.21 4.29
N ASN A 93 -35.73 -16.75 5.51
CA ASN A 93 -34.58 -16.51 6.38
C ASN A 93 -33.30 -17.20 5.86
N ALA A 94 -33.41 -18.38 5.25
CA ALA A 94 -32.29 -19.03 4.59
C ALA A 94 -31.77 -18.20 3.39
N CYS A 95 -32.66 -17.62 2.58
CA CYS A 95 -32.27 -16.69 1.53
C CYS A 95 -31.49 -15.48 2.08
N PHE A 96 -31.96 -14.89 3.18
CA PHE A 96 -31.24 -13.78 3.82
C PHE A 96 -29.87 -14.19 4.37
N VAL A 97 -29.71 -15.42 4.90
CA VAL A 97 -28.40 -15.95 5.29
C VAL A 97 -27.47 -16.02 4.08
N VAL A 98 -27.92 -16.57 2.96
CA VAL A 98 -27.11 -16.67 1.72
C VAL A 98 -26.71 -15.29 1.21
N ILE A 99 -27.65 -14.34 1.15
CA ILE A 99 -27.36 -12.97 0.70
C ILE A 99 -26.31 -12.30 1.60
N ASN A 100 -26.48 -12.37 2.92
CA ASN A 100 -25.51 -11.77 3.85
C ASN A 100 -24.15 -12.47 3.75
N LEU A 101 -24.11 -13.79 3.52
CA LEU A 101 -22.87 -14.54 3.32
C LEU A 101 -22.13 -14.07 2.04
N VAL A 102 -22.85 -13.90 0.93
CA VAL A 102 -22.26 -13.38 -0.32
C VAL A 102 -21.69 -11.98 -0.10
N HIS A 103 -22.42 -11.09 0.58
CA HIS A 103 -21.91 -9.76 0.91
C HIS A 103 -20.67 -9.81 1.81
N ILE A 104 -20.64 -10.69 2.81
CA ILE A 104 -19.47 -10.91 3.67
C ILE A 104 -18.27 -11.35 2.82
N CYS A 105 -18.45 -12.33 1.93
CA CYS A 105 -17.41 -12.79 1.02
C CYS A 105 -16.87 -11.63 0.15
N ILE A 106 -17.75 -10.88 -0.53
CA ILE A 106 -17.37 -9.71 -1.34
C ILE A 106 -16.61 -8.68 -0.50
N LEU A 107 -17.06 -8.43 0.72
CA LEU A 107 -16.43 -7.47 1.61
C LEU A 107 -15.06 -7.95 2.07
N PHE A 108 -14.90 -9.22 2.45
CA PHE A 108 -13.58 -9.81 2.72
C PHE A 108 -12.64 -9.74 1.52
N TYR A 109 -13.15 -9.94 0.30
CA TYR A 109 -12.36 -9.73 -0.92
C TYR A 109 -11.89 -8.27 -1.06
N ARG A 110 -12.73 -7.30 -0.69
CA ARG A 110 -12.37 -5.87 -0.69
C ARG A 110 -11.42 -5.48 0.46
N LEU A 111 -11.55 -6.12 1.63
CA LEU A 111 -10.66 -5.90 2.78
C LEU A 111 -9.29 -6.56 2.62
N ARG A 112 -9.13 -7.49 1.66
CA ARG A 112 -7.87 -8.22 1.49
C ARG A 112 -6.70 -7.23 1.35
N PRO A 113 -5.78 -7.19 2.32
CA PRO A 113 -4.66 -6.25 2.28
C PRO A 113 -3.85 -6.53 1.03
N VAL A 114 -3.42 -5.46 0.37
CA VAL A 114 -2.52 -5.55 -0.79
C VAL A 114 -1.20 -6.05 -0.27
N LYS A 115 -0.89 -7.33 -0.52
CA LYS A 115 0.42 -7.88 -0.20
C LYS A 115 1.37 -7.47 -1.31
N PHE A 116 2.34 -6.62 -0.97
CA PHE A 116 3.47 -6.31 -1.85
C PHE A 116 4.55 -7.39 -1.71
N SER A 117 5.41 -7.54 -2.71
CA SER A 117 6.65 -8.30 -2.53
C SER A 117 7.53 -7.59 -1.49
N LYS A 118 8.37 -8.35 -0.78
CA LYS A 118 9.22 -7.83 0.30
C LYS A 118 10.02 -6.59 -0.13
N GLU A 119 10.66 -6.64 -1.30
CA GLU A 119 11.44 -5.53 -1.86
C GLU A 119 10.60 -4.28 -2.17
N VAL A 120 9.36 -4.46 -2.64
CA VAL A 120 8.46 -3.33 -2.94
C VAL A 120 7.90 -2.72 -1.65
N GLU A 121 7.73 -3.53 -0.61
CA GLU A 121 7.35 -3.08 0.73
C GLU A 121 8.48 -2.24 1.36
N GLU A 122 9.74 -2.67 1.22
CA GLU A 122 10.92 -1.91 1.67
C GLU A 122 10.99 -0.52 0.99
N VAL A 123 10.76 -0.46 -0.32
CA VAL A 123 10.61 0.82 -1.06
C VAL A 123 9.48 1.67 -0.50
N TYR A 124 8.31 1.07 -0.25
CA TYR A 124 7.16 1.80 0.29
C TYR A 124 7.50 2.42 1.65
N ASP A 125 8.11 1.64 2.55
CA ASP A 125 8.46 2.08 3.89
C ASP A 125 9.58 3.13 3.90
N ALA A 126 10.56 3.03 2.99
CA ALA A 126 11.69 3.95 2.94
C ALA A 126 11.38 5.27 2.19
N VAL A 127 10.61 5.21 1.09
CA VAL A 127 10.43 6.36 0.19
C VAL A 127 9.05 7.00 0.33
N PHE A 128 7.99 6.20 0.38
CA PHE A 128 6.61 6.68 0.25
C PHE A 128 5.92 6.89 1.60
N ARG A 129 6.21 6.05 2.60
CA ARG A 129 5.64 6.13 3.95
C ARG A 129 6.03 7.41 4.70
N PRO A 130 7.29 7.91 4.65
CA PRO A 130 7.66 9.18 5.28
C PRO A 130 6.91 10.38 4.69
N LEU A 131 6.49 10.28 3.43
CA LEU A 131 5.72 11.30 2.70
C LEU A 131 4.20 11.16 2.87
N LYS A 132 3.75 10.31 3.80
CA LYS A 132 2.33 10.07 4.13
C LYS A 132 1.48 9.50 2.98
N VAL A 133 2.10 8.79 2.02
CA VAL A 133 1.36 8.10 0.96
C VAL A 133 0.65 6.88 1.53
N THR A 134 -0.66 6.78 1.32
CA THR A 134 -1.44 5.63 1.78
C THR A 134 -1.13 4.38 0.95
N ARG A 135 -1.25 3.18 1.55
CA ARG A 135 -1.08 1.91 0.83
C ARG A 135 -2.00 1.76 -0.38
N SER A 136 -3.20 2.33 -0.32
CA SER A 136 -4.16 2.34 -1.44
C SER A 136 -3.68 3.21 -2.61
N GLN A 137 -3.12 4.39 -2.33
CA GLN A 137 -2.52 5.25 -3.36
C GLN A 137 -1.28 4.58 -3.97
N PHE A 138 -0.43 3.98 -3.15
CA PHE A 138 0.72 3.23 -3.64
C PHE A 138 0.32 2.00 -4.47
N LYS A 139 -0.76 1.29 -4.11
CA LYS A 139 -1.33 0.23 -4.95
C LYS A 139 -1.73 0.77 -6.33
N LYS A 140 -2.33 1.96 -6.39
CA LYS A 140 -2.72 2.60 -7.67
C LYS A 140 -1.50 2.88 -8.54
N VAL A 141 -0.41 3.39 -7.95
CA VAL A 141 0.90 3.54 -8.62
C VAL A 141 1.42 2.20 -9.13
N LEU A 142 1.43 1.18 -8.28
CA LEU A 142 1.92 -0.16 -8.64
C LEU A 142 1.06 -0.81 -9.73
N SER A 143 -0.23 -0.49 -9.84
CA SER A 143 -1.09 -0.97 -10.93
C SER A 143 -0.71 -0.44 -12.32
N CYS A 144 0.11 0.62 -12.37
CA CYS A 144 0.69 1.16 -13.61
C CYS A 144 2.04 0.51 -13.98
N MET A 145 2.51 -0.47 -13.18
CA MET A 145 3.74 -1.20 -13.44
C MET A 145 3.68 -1.94 -14.78
N LYS A 146 4.79 -1.88 -15.53
CA LYS A 146 5.04 -2.67 -16.75
C LYS A 146 5.50 -4.06 -16.34
N MET A 147 6.59 -4.15 -15.59
CA MET A 147 7.18 -5.41 -15.09
C MET A 147 8.28 -5.14 -14.06
N ILE A 148 8.73 -6.19 -13.37
CA ILE A 148 9.98 -6.17 -12.60
C ILE A 148 11.02 -6.94 -13.41
N ARG A 149 12.09 -6.26 -13.83
CA ARG A 149 13.20 -6.86 -14.57
C ARG A 149 14.27 -7.34 -13.60
N GLN A 150 14.71 -8.58 -13.76
CA GLN A 150 15.87 -9.14 -13.07
C GLN A 150 17.07 -9.00 -14.00
N LEU A 151 18.18 -8.52 -13.45
CA LEU A 151 19.44 -8.29 -14.17
C LEU A 151 20.54 -9.12 -13.51
N LYS A 152 21.29 -9.86 -14.32
CA LYS A 152 22.47 -10.60 -13.85
C LYS A 152 23.71 -9.68 -13.77
N TYR A 153 24.76 -10.17 -13.11
CA TYR A 153 26.06 -9.50 -13.10
C TYR A 153 26.52 -9.14 -14.53
N GLN A 154 26.93 -7.88 -14.72
CA GLN A 154 27.35 -7.30 -16.00
C GLN A 154 26.27 -7.25 -17.10
N GLU A 155 25.00 -7.54 -16.79
CA GLU A 155 23.91 -7.38 -17.75
C GLU A 155 23.63 -5.89 -18.00
N VAL A 156 23.50 -5.51 -19.27
CA VAL A 156 23.16 -4.14 -19.68
C VAL A 156 21.66 -3.92 -19.56
N TYR A 157 21.28 -2.99 -18.69
CA TYR A 157 19.89 -2.56 -18.56
C TYR A 157 19.47 -1.68 -19.75
N ALA A 158 20.25 -0.63 -20.01
CA ALA A 158 20.04 0.33 -21.07
C ALA A 158 21.38 0.69 -21.72
N GLN A 159 21.37 0.89 -23.03
CA GLN A 159 22.55 1.27 -23.81
C GLN A 159 22.39 2.68 -24.34
N GLU A 160 23.46 3.47 -24.17
CA GLU A 160 23.54 4.86 -24.63
C GLU A 160 23.19 4.96 -26.12
N LYS A 161 22.30 5.92 -26.46
CA LYS A 161 21.81 6.25 -27.81
C LYS A 161 21.13 5.10 -28.56
N VAL A 162 20.82 4.00 -27.88
CA VAL A 162 20.19 2.80 -28.47
C VAL A 162 18.87 2.49 -27.79
N THR A 163 18.82 2.47 -26.46
CA THR A 163 17.60 2.15 -25.72
C THR A 163 16.69 3.37 -25.66
N LYS A 164 15.41 3.23 -26.01
CA LYS A 164 14.40 4.29 -25.93
C LYS A 164 13.95 4.51 -24.49
N VAL A 165 13.74 5.77 -24.10
CA VAL A 165 13.23 6.16 -22.79
C VAL A 165 11.70 6.21 -22.82
N ASP A 166 11.05 5.07 -22.56
CA ASP A 166 9.59 4.92 -22.56
C ASP A 166 8.98 4.68 -21.17
N SER A 167 9.83 4.45 -20.18
CA SER A 167 9.46 3.95 -18.86
C SER A 167 10.18 4.71 -17.76
N LEU A 168 9.58 4.72 -16.58
CA LEU A 168 10.22 5.17 -15.35
C LEU A 168 10.66 3.93 -14.58
N SER A 169 11.93 3.87 -14.19
CA SER A 169 12.47 2.71 -13.48
C SER A 169 13.06 3.07 -12.11
N LEU A 170 12.86 2.15 -11.16
CA LEU A 170 13.32 2.23 -9.78
C LEU A 170 14.07 0.95 -9.39
N VAL A 171 15.24 1.13 -8.78
CA VAL A 171 16.05 0.01 -8.28
C VAL A 171 15.41 -0.53 -7.00
N LEU A 172 14.99 -1.79 -7.02
CA LEU A 172 14.46 -2.49 -5.84
C LEU A 172 15.59 -3.08 -5.00
N SER A 173 16.55 -3.74 -5.65
CA SER A 173 17.70 -4.37 -5.03
C SER A 173 18.90 -4.41 -5.98
N GLY A 174 20.09 -4.53 -5.40
CA GLY A 174 21.36 -4.55 -6.12
C GLY A 174 21.93 -3.16 -6.42
N LYS A 175 23.05 -3.13 -7.13
CA LYS A 175 23.80 -1.92 -7.52
C LYS A 175 23.95 -1.86 -9.03
N LEU A 176 23.72 -0.68 -9.61
CA LEU A 176 23.92 -0.44 -11.04
C LEU A 176 24.94 0.68 -11.25
N VAL A 177 25.83 0.50 -12.21
CA VAL A 177 26.76 1.55 -12.64
C VAL A 177 26.19 2.27 -13.85
N VAL A 178 26.25 3.60 -13.79
CA VAL A 178 25.92 4.48 -14.91
C VAL A 178 27.24 4.92 -15.55
N SER A 179 27.34 4.75 -16.86
CA SER A 179 28.52 5.10 -17.64
C SER A 179 28.14 5.91 -18.89
N GLN A 180 29.01 6.81 -19.31
CA GLN A 180 28.84 7.60 -20.53
C GLN A 180 30.10 7.50 -21.37
N ASN A 181 29.96 7.22 -22.67
CA ASN A 181 31.09 6.96 -23.57
C ASN A 181 32.09 5.93 -23.01
N GLY A 182 31.58 4.90 -22.33
CA GLY A 182 32.40 3.84 -21.70
C GLY A 182 33.07 4.22 -20.37
N ARG A 183 32.92 5.46 -19.89
CA ARG A 183 33.47 5.92 -18.61
C ARG A 183 32.42 5.88 -17.51
N ALA A 184 32.72 5.23 -16.39
CA ALA A 184 31.81 5.20 -15.23
C ALA A 184 31.66 6.60 -14.61
N LEU A 185 30.41 6.98 -14.33
CA LEU A 185 30.05 8.27 -13.75
C LEU A 185 29.69 8.14 -12.27
N HIS A 186 28.71 7.30 -11.96
CA HIS A 186 28.23 7.08 -10.60
C HIS A 186 27.55 5.72 -10.45
N ILE A 187 27.36 5.29 -9.21
CA ILE A 187 26.59 4.10 -8.87
C ILE A 187 25.18 4.52 -8.40
N VAL A 188 24.18 3.80 -8.90
CA VAL A 188 22.80 3.90 -8.43
C VAL A 188 22.53 2.75 -7.47
N PHE A 189 22.02 3.11 -6.31
CA PHE A 189 21.76 2.21 -5.20
C PHE A 189 20.27 1.82 -5.11
N PRO A 190 19.91 0.81 -4.29
CA PRO A 190 18.52 0.49 -3.99
C PRO A 190 17.72 1.72 -3.54
N HIS A 191 16.42 1.74 -3.88
CA HIS A 191 15.49 2.83 -3.60
C HIS A 191 15.75 4.14 -4.38
N GLN A 192 16.63 4.13 -5.37
CA GLN A 192 16.88 5.26 -6.26
C GLN A 192 16.30 5.01 -7.66
N PHE A 193 15.90 6.08 -8.33
CA PHE A 193 15.41 6.00 -9.70
C PHE A 193 16.59 5.95 -10.67
N LEU A 194 16.43 5.33 -11.83
CA LEU A 194 17.45 5.41 -12.89
C LEU A 194 17.14 6.60 -13.82
N ASP A 195 15.89 6.69 -14.27
CA ASP A 195 15.46 7.56 -15.38
C ASP A 195 14.74 8.84 -14.88
N SER A 196 15.14 9.33 -13.71
CA SER A 196 14.53 10.52 -13.09
C SER A 196 14.82 11.84 -13.82
N PRO A 197 16.01 12.08 -14.43
CA PRO A 197 16.23 13.27 -15.26
C PRO A 197 15.29 13.31 -16.48
N GLU A 198 15.10 12.16 -17.12
CA GLU A 198 14.27 12.00 -18.32
C GLU A 198 12.77 12.12 -18.02
N TRP A 199 12.37 11.98 -16.75
CA TRP A 199 11.00 12.28 -16.34
C TRP A 199 10.63 13.75 -16.57
N PHE A 200 11.51 14.67 -16.17
CA PHE A 200 11.32 16.12 -16.28
C PHE A 200 11.83 16.71 -17.60
N GLY A 201 12.77 16.02 -18.26
CA GLY A 201 13.34 16.44 -19.53
C GLY A 201 12.27 16.65 -20.61
N VAL A 202 12.35 17.80 -21.28
CA VAL A 202 11.73 17.97 -22.58
C VAL A 202 12.55 17.13 -23.56
N SER A 203 11.86 16.22 -24.23
CA SER A 203 12.33 15.24 -25.21
C SER A 203 13.14 15.84 -26.36
N THR A 204 14.40 16.24 -26.14
CA THR A 204 15.32 16.45 -27.27
C THR A 204 15.82 15.10 -27.79
N ASP A 205 15.96 14.11 -26.90
CA ASP A 205 16.40 12.77 -27.26
C ASP A 205 15.40 11.72 -26.76
N GLU A 206 14.95 10.85 -27.67
CA GLU A 206 14.10 9.71 -27.32
C GLU A 206 14.90 8.57 -26.66
N TYR A 207 16.23 8.67 -26.63
CA TYR A 207 17.13 7.61 -26.22
C TYR A 207 17.92 7.96 -24.96
N PHE A 208 18.31 6.93 -24.22
CA PHE A 208 19.18 7.04 -23.07
C PHE A 208 20.50 7.71 -23.44
N GLN A 209 20.92 8.73 -22.68
CA GLN A 209 22.20 9.43 -22.90
C GLN A 209 23.39 8.75 -22.21
N VAL A 210 23.11 7.68 -21.45
CA VAL A 210 24.07 6.93 -20.65
C VAL A 210 23.78 5.43 -20.78
N SER A 211 24.80 4.61 -20.60
CA SER A 211 24.67 3.17 -20.49
C SER A 211 24.59 2.76 -19.01
N VAL A 212 23.65 1.89 -18.69
CA VAL A 212 23.41 1.39 -17.33
C VAL A 212 23.67 -0.12 -17.30
N THR A 213 24.55 -0.55 -16.42
CA THR A 213 24.97 -1.95 -16.31
C THR A 213 24.89 -2.41 -14.86
N ALA A 214 24.41 -3.64 -14.64
CA ALA A 214 24.31 -4.20 -13.31
C ALA A 214 25.69 -4.64 -12.77
N MET A 215 26.03 -4.20 -11.56
CA MET A 215 27.27 -4.59 -10.87
C MET A 215 27.10 -5.87 -10.03
N GLU A 216 25.87 -6.31 -9.83
CA GLU A 216 25.48 -7.52 -9.10
C GLU A 216 24.08 -7.95 -9.53
N GLU A 217 23.58 -9.08 -9.00
CA GLU A 217 22.21 -9.49 -9.27
C GLU A 217 21.23 -8.42 -8.76
N SER A 218 20.56 -7.75 -9.70
CA SER A 218 19.77 -6.55 -9.44
C SER A 218 18.33 -6.75 -9.87
N ARG A 219 17.40 -6.11 -9.17
CA ARG A 219 15.98 -6.09 -9.55
C ARG A 219 15.51 -4.66 -9.73
N VAL A 220 14.87 -4.40 -10.86
CA VAL A 220 14.42 -3.07 -11.25
C VAL A 220 12.93 -3.12 -11.53
N LEU A 221 12.18 -2.22 -10.90
CA LEU A 221 10.75 -2.01 -11.11
C LEU A 221 10.55 -1.01 -12.25
N LEU A 222 9.80 -1.39 -13.28
CA LEU A 222 9.50 -0.53 -14.43
C LEU A 222 8.03 -0.13 -14.44
N TRP A 223 7.76 1.16 -14.64
CA TRP A 223 6.43 1.70 -14.91
C TRP A 223 6.30 2.19 -16.34
N HIS A 224 5.10 2.04 -16.90
CA HIS A 224 4.75 2.77 -18.11
C HIS A 224 4.66 4.26 -17.80
N ARG A 225 5.49 5.08 -18.46
CA ARG A 225 5.57 6.53 -18.19
C ARG A 225 4.21 7.21 -18.33
N ASP A 226 3.53 7.00 -19.46
CA ASP A 226 2.26 7.67 -19.76
C ASP A 226 1.13 7.21 -18.83
N LYS A 227 1.01 5.89 -18.61
CA LYS A 227 0.00 5.31 -17.72
C LYS A 227 0.20 5.78 -16.27
N LEU A 228 1.45 5.88 -15.83
CA LEU A 228 1.79 6.38 -14.51
C LEU A 228 1.45 7.88 -14.39
N LYS A 229 1.85 8.70 -15.37
CA LYS A 229 1.58 10.14 -15.39
C LYS A 229 0.08 10.45 -15.38
N LEU A 230 -0.71 9.73 -16.19
CA LEU A 230 -2.18 9.82 -16.20
C LEU A 230 -2.81 9.35 -14.89
N SER A 231 -2.23 8.36 -14.20
CA SER A 231 -2.73 7.91 -12.91
C SER A 231 -2.44 8.91 -11.79
N ILE A 232 -1.27 9.53 -11.82
CA ILE A 232 -0.81 10.50 -10.83
C ILE A 232 -1.53 11.85 -10.98
N ILE A 233 -1.74 12.36 -12.19
CA ILE A 233 -2.39 13.67 -12.41
C ILE A 233 -3.84 13.73 -11.89
N THR A 234 -4.49 12.57 -11.71
CA THR A 234 -5.83 12.48 -11.10
C THR A 234 -5.83 12.69 -9.58
N ASP A 235 -4.65 12.68 -8.94
CA ASP A 235 -4.48 12.86 -7.49
C ASP A 235 -3.38 13.91 -7.24
N GLN A 236 -3.77 15.15 -6.93
CA GLN A 236 -2.84 16.27 -6.72
C GLN A 236 -1.79 15.99 -5.63
N PHE A 237 -2.16 15.26 -4.58
CA PHE A 237 -1.23 14.92 -3.52
C PHE A 237 -0.17 13.95 -4.03
N LEU A 238 -0.59 12.91 -4.75
CA LEU A 238 0.33 11.95 -5.35
C LEU A 238 1.26 12.61 -6.37
N GLN A 239 0.75 13.56 -7.15
CA GLN A 239 1.54 14.36 -8.07
C GLN A 239 2.65 15.14 -7.37
N ALA A 240 2.31 15.91 -6.34
CA ALA A 240 3.29 16.66 -5.56
C ALA A 240 4.35 15.75 -4.92
N VAL A 241 3.95 14.57 -4.43
CA VAL A 241 4.88 13.58 -3.87
C VAL A 241 5.85 13.06 -4.93
N PHE A 242 5.38 12.70 -6.12
CA PHE A 242 6.25 12.23 -7.20
C PHE A 242 7.21 13.31 -7.69
N ASP A 243 6.72 14.53 -7.89
CA ASP A 243 7.55 15.67 -8.29
C ASP A 243 8.63 15.95 -7.24
N HIS A 244 8.30 15.84 -5.95
CA HIS A 244 9.26 15.97 -4.86
C HIS A 244 10.31 14.86 -4.84
N ILE A 245 9.90 13.59 -4.92
CA ILE A 245 10.81 12.44 -4.88
C ILE A 245 11.76 12.48 -6.07
N LEU A 246 11.22 12.64 -7.28
CA LEU A 246 12.00 12.64 -8.51
C LEU A 246 12.88 13.89 -8.60
N GLY A 247 12.36 15.07 -8.23
CA GLY A 247 13.14 16.30 -8.20
C GLY A 247 14.33 16.21 -7.25
N ARG A 248 14.13 15.63 -6.05
CA ARG A 248 15.21 15.36 -5.11
C ARG A 248 16.26 14.42 -5.67
N ASP A 249 15.85 13.38 -6.39
CA ASP A 249 16.75 12.41 -7.01
C ASP A 249 17.60 13.04 -8.12
N VAL A 250 16.98 13.85 -8.99
CA VAL A 250 17.68 14.61 -10.04
C VAL A 250 18.72 15.54 -9.46
N VAL A 251 18.37 16.32 -8.43
CA VAL A 251 19.32 17.24 -7.76
C VAL A 251 20.50 16.48 -7.18
N LYS A 252 20.27 15.32 -6.54
CA LYS A 252 21.36 14.48 -6.00
C LYS A 252 22.30 13.99 -7.08
N LYS A 253 21.77 13.48 -8.20
CA LYS A 253 22.59 13.03 -9.34
C LYS A 253 23.38 14.16 -9.96
N LEU A 254 22.78 15.35 -10.13
CA LEU A 254 23.48 16.53 -10.65
C LEU A 254 24.64 16.95 -9.74
N LEU A 255 24.45 16.93 -8.41
CA LEU A 255 25.52 17.21 -7.45
C LEU A 255 26.65 16.19 -7.54
N GLN A 256 26.32 14.90 -7.61
CA GLN A 256 27.33 13.84 -7.77
C GLN A 256 28.15 14.02 -9.06
N VAL A 257 27.49 14.29 -10.19
CA VAL A 257 28.19 14.53 -11.46
C VAL A 257 29.06 15.79 -11.37
N SER A 258 28.60 16.86 -10.73
CA SER A 258 29.38 18.08 -10.53
C SER A 258 30.64 17.85 -9.68
N GLU A 259 30.54 17.08 -8.59
CA GLU A 259 31.68 16.69 -7.75
C GLU A 259 32.69 15.82 -8.52
N THR A 260 32.21 14.91 -9.38
CA THR A 260 33.10 14.09 -10.23
C THR A 260 33.92 14.97 -11.18
N MET A 261 33.28 15.97 -11.81
CA MET A 261 33.92 16.87 -12.77
C MET A 261 34.93 17.80 -12.10
N THR A 262 34.57 18.40 -10.96
CA THR A 262 35.48 19.30 -10.21
C THR A 262 36.71 18.56 -9.69
N THR A 263 36.53 17.34 -9.16
CA THR A 263 37.66 16.49 -8.73
C THR A 263 38.58 16.13 -9.90
N THR A 264 37.99 15.78 -11.05
CA THR A 264 38.76 15.48 -12.28
C THR A 264 39.52 16.70 -12.79
N ASN A 265 38.90 17.89 -12.74
CA ASN A 265 39.52 19.14 -13.17
C ASN A 265 40.65 19.56 -12.22
N ASN A 266 40.49 19.41 -10.91
CA ASN A 266 41.55 19.72 -9.93
C ASN A 266 42.77 18.81 -10.07
N LEU A 267 42.58 17.54 -10.45
CA LEU A 267 43.67 16.61 -10.76
C LEU A 267 44.39 16.93 -12.08
N ASN A 268 43.69 17.53 -13.05
CA ASN A 268 44.29 17.95 -14.32
C ASN A 268 44.86 19.39 -14.27
N GLY A 269 44.52 20.18 -13.25
CA GLY A 269 44.90 21.59 -13.10
C GLY A 269 46.20 21.84 -12.33
N HIS A 270 46.85 20.82 -11.75
CA HIS A 270 48.13 20.98 -11.05
C HIS A 270 49.30 20.54 -11.92
N LEU A 271 49.49 21.23 -13.05
CA LEU A 271 50.70 21.21 -13.89
C LEU A 271 50.67 22.41 -14.85
N SER A 272 50.64 23.62 -14.29
CA SER A 272 51.14 24.80 -15.00
C SER A 272 51.39 25.95 -14.02
N SER A 273 52.52 26.62 -14.21
CA SER A 273 53.02 27.80 -13.51
C SER A 273 53.85 27.57 -12.24
N GLU A 274 55.06 27.04 -12.41
CA GLU A 274 56.25 27.66 -11.82
C GLU A 274 57.33 27.74 -12.90
N PHE A 275 57.53 28.96 -13.43
CA PHE A 275 58.69 29.34 -14.21
C PHE A 275 59.67 29.99 -13.24
N ASP A 276 60.80 29.35 -12.96
CA ASP A 276 62.09 30.05 -12.95
C ASP A 276 63.26 29.05 -13.04
N GLY A 277 64.18 29.31 -13.98
CA GLY A 277 65.60 28.94 -13.84
C GLY A 277 66.09 27.56 -14.27
N ASP A 278 66.57 27.50 -15.52
CA ASP A 278 67.87 26.96 -15.92
C ASP A 278 68.12 25.44 -16.15
N ALA A 279 68.86 25.21 -17.25
CA ALA A 279 69.70 24.07 -17.64
C ALA A 279 69.10 22.65 -17.78
N GLY A 280 68.98 22.22 -19.04
CA GLY A 280 69.60 20.98 -19.51
C GLY A 280 68.87 19.64 -19.31
N ASP A 281 68.67 18.96 -20.44
CA ASP A 281 68.53 17.51 -20.62
C ASP A 281 67.17 16.79 -20.42
N LYS A 282 66.74 16.23 -21.57
CA LYS A 282 66.01 14.96 -21.78
C LYS A 282 64.49 14.98 -21.55
N GLN A 283 63.82 15.23 -22.67
CA GLN A 283 62.47 14.81 -22.98
C GLN A 283 62.29 13.28 -22.80
N LEU A 284 61.62 12.87 -21.73
CA LEU A 284 60.97 11.57 -21.62
C LEU A 284 59.46 11.80 -21.81
N LEU A 285 58.99 11.55 -23.04
CA LEU A 285 57.57 11.43 -23.35
C LEU A 285 57.02 10.19 -22.62
N ILE A 286 56.54 10.37 -21.39
CA ILE A 286 55.58 9.43 -20.82
C ILE A 286 54.24 9.74 -21.48
N VAL A 287 53.93 8.97 -22.52
CA VAL A 287 52.57 8.80 -23.02
C VAL A 287 51.76 8.22 -21.87
N LYS A 288 51.14 9.09 -21.06
CA LYS A 288 50.16 8.67 -20.06
C LYS A 288 48.91 8.27 -20.83
N LYS A 289 48.77 6.96 -21.00
CA LYS A 289 47.60 6.28 -21.54
C LYS A 289 46.33 6.91 -20.94
N THR A 290 45.52 7.49 -21.81
CA THR A 290 44.15 7.95 -21.52
C THR A 290 43.32 6.73 -21.07
N GLY A 291 43.08 6.63 -19.78
CA GLY A 291 42.27 5.58 -19.19
C GLY A 291 42.38 5.68 -17.68
N ASP A 292 41.28 6.08 -17.05
CA ASP A 292 41.03 6.01 -15.61
C ASP A 292 41.95 6.88 -14.73
N GLY A 293 41.52 8.13 -14.54
CA GLY A 293 42.06 8.96 -13.46
C GLY A 293 41.72 8.36 -12.09
N PRO A 294 42.67 8.31 -11.12
CA PRO A 294 42.45 7.79 -9.77
C PRO A 294 41.24 8.40 -9.03
N GLY A 295 40.85 9.63 -9.41
CA GLY A 295 39.74 10.36 -8.78
C GLY A 295 38.37 9.73 -8.97
N ILE A 296 38.07 9.10 -10.12
CA ILE A 296 36.75 8.48 -10.34
C ILE A 296 36.62 7.19 -9.57
N THR A 297 37.65 6.34 -9.60
CA THR A 297 37.68 5.11 -8.79
C THR A 297 37.60 5.44 -7.30
N ALA A 298 38.30 6.48 -6.84
CA ALA A 298 38.21 6.94 -5.45
C ALA A 298 36.81 7.45 -5.10
N LEU A 299 36.14 8.18 -6.00
CA LEU A 299 34.79 8.67 -5.77
C LEU A 299 33.76 7.53 -5.75
N ILE A 300 33.87 6.57 -6.67
CA ILE A 300 33.02 5.38 -6.70
C ILE A 300 33.19 4.58 -5.40
N ASN A 301 34.43 4.38 -4.95
CA ASN A 301 34.70 3.70 -3.68
C ASN A 301 34.15 4.48 -2.48
N ARG A 302 34.22 5.81 -2.50
CA ARG A 302 33.60 6.65 -1.47
C ARG A 302 32.08 6.53 -1.48
N GLN A 303 31.44 6.49 -2.64
CA GLN A 303 29.99 6.26 -2.76
C GLN A 303 29.59 4.89 -2.20
N LEU A 304 30.38 3.85 -2.46
CA LEU A 304 30.17 2.52 -1.89
C LEU A 304 30.28 2.54 -0.36
N GLN A 305 31.30 3.22 0.19
CA GLN A 305 31.49 3.37 1.63
C GLN A 305 30.35 4.17 2.29
N GLU A 306 29.96 5.32 1.73
CA GLU A 306 28.86 6.15 2.25
C GLU A 306 27.51 5.42 2.22
N TYR A 307 27.31 4.51 1.27
CA TYR A 307 26.12 3.66 1.24
C TYR A 307 26.17 2.56 2.31
N GLU A 308 27.31 1.86 2.41
CA GLU A 308 27.53 0.80 3.41
C GLU A 308 27.42 1.32 4.85
N GLU A 309 27.76 2.59 5.10
CA GLU A 309 27.60 3.23 6.41
C GLU A 309 26.14 3.63 6.71
N ARG A 310 25.30 3.84 5.69
CA ARG A 310 23.86 4.16 5.85
C ARG A 310 22.97 2.93 6.02
N GLU A 311 23.33 1.80 5.42
CA GLU A 311 22.64 0.51 5.56
C GLU A 311 22.37 0.10 7.03
N PRO A 312 23.34 0.15 7.98
CA PRO A 312 23.09 -0.20 9.38
C PRO A 312 22.17 0.79 10.10
N LEU A 313 22.01 2.03 9.61
CA LEU A 313 21.11 3.02 10.21
C LEU A 313 19.64 2.82 9.79
N LEU A 314 19.40 2.25 8.60
CA LEU A 314 18.05 1.84 8.18
C LEU A 314 17.64 0.51 8.81
N ASN A 315 18.57 -0.43 8.99
CA ASN A 315 18.29 -1.70 9.67
C ASN A 315 18.21 -1.58 11.20
N SER A 316 18.92 -0.64 11.84
CA SER A 316 18.84 -0.43 13.30
C SER A 316 17.58 0.33 13.76
N GLY A 317 16.81 0.90 12.84
CA GLY A 317 15.46 1.44 13.12
C GLY A 317 14.41 0.36 13.43
N THR A 318 14.74 -0.91 13.21
CA THR A 318 13.85 -2.07 13.41
C THR A 318 14.60 -3.21 14.09
N LEU A 319 15.04 -3.02 15.35
CA LEU A 319 15.22 -4.05 16.41
C LEU A 319 16.17 -3.58 17.51
N SER A 320 15.84 -2.51 18.26
CA SER A 320 16.46 -2.29 19.58
C SER A 320 15.66 -1.40 20.55
N SER A 321 14.32 -1.42 20.51
CA SER A 321 13.52 -0.73 21.54
C SER A 321 12.30 -1.50 22.09
N CYS A 322 12.06 -2.76 21.70
CA CYS A 322 10.89 -3.51 22.21
C CYS A 322 11.18 -4.92 22.77
N VAL A 323 12.44 -5.29 23.02
CA VAL A 323 12.77 -6.60 23.66
C VAL A 323 13.45 -6.45 25.03
N GLY A 324 13.58 -5.23 25.55
CA GLY A 324 14.26 -4.95 26.82
C GLY A 324 13.39 -4.56 28.03
N ILE A 325 12.05 -4.48 27.92
CA ILE A 325 11.18 -3.95 29.00
C ILE A 325 10.07 -4.92 29.47
N ILE A 326 10.08 -6.19 29.04
CA ILE A 326 9.08 -7.18 29.52
C ILE A 326 9.68 -8.26 30.47
N ASN A 327 11.01 -8.30 30.66
CA ASN A 327 11.64 -9.32 31.52
C ASN A 327 12.29 -8.83 32.84
N SER A 328 12.00 -7.60 33.30
CA SER A 328 12.50 -7.09 34.59
C SER A 328 11.41 -6.71 35.61
N GLY A 329 10.14 -7.08 35.37
CA GLY A 329 9.01 -6.68 36.22
C GLY A 329 8.34 -7.76 37.07
N PHE A 330 8.71 -9.04 36.96
CA PHE A 330 7.92 -10.15 37.53
C PHE A 330 8.68 -11.14 38.43
N TYR A 331 9.70 -10.68 39.14
CA TYR A 331 10.30 -11.43 40.27
C TYR A 331 10.78 -10.48 41.39
N ARG A 332 9.85 -9.74 41.99
CA ARG A 332 10.00 -9.22 43.37
C ARG A 332 8.65 -8.81 43.97
N ARG A 333 7.84 -9.80 44.37
CA ARG A 333 6.89 -9.75 45.51
C ARG A 333 6.13 -11.08 45.60
N GLN A 334 6.78 -12.06 46.22
CA GLN A 334 6.27 -12.87 47.33
C GLN A 334 7.39 -13.77 47.83
#